data_AF-A0A257LQ00-F1
#
_entry.id   AF-A0A257LQ00-F1
#
_cell.length_a   1.000
_cell.length_b   1.000
_cell.length_c   1.000
_cell.angle_alpha   90.00
_cell.angle_beta   90.00
_cell.angle_gamma   90.00
#
_symmetry.space_group_name_H-M   'P 1'
#
loop_
_entity.id
_entity.type
_entity.pdbx_description
1 polymer ?
#
loop_
_entity_poly.entity_id
_entity_poly.type
_entity_poly.pdbx_seq_one_letter_code
_entity_poly.pdbx_strand_id
1 'polypeptide(L)'
;MSLPPPAVPLSATAAAPTHAAPSHHRRLGVWHAISVCVGMVVGAGIFKTSPMVAQSLASDHALYAAWALGGLLSFIGALCFAELASAFPDAGGDYFFLRLAYGRWLGLLFAWSRFAVIHTGSMALLAFVFGDYLGQLVHFGPALAPYSSALFAAAAIGVLIVVNLRGIHWGLGTQVGLMALVIAGMLAVGLAGAVLVLQGQAPATPLVNAVVTAERPAWGVALVFVFLAYGGWSDAATLSSEMRDARRGIVHALLGGLAIVAGLYLLANWAYLQGLGLDGLAQSPAPAAALMRRAFGPLGELLIVAVVAITSISVMNALLISGARTTYAAARDLPRRTALAAWDPSRGIPPVSVIAMGAVALALVGLGTATRGGFATMVDYLSPVYWFFLMLSGGAVIVLRWRLPGAPRPFRVPLFPLLPLLFVGCSAYLLWSSITYVKAGAVVGLAVLALGALLLWPLSRSGPTAA
;
A
#
# COMPACT_ATOMS: atom_id res chain seq x y z
N MET A 1 38.01 51.84 -19.27
CA MET A 1 38.67 50.70 -18.59
C MET A 1 37.70 50.17 -17.55
N SER A 2 36.93 49.16 -17.90
CA SER A 2 35.95 48.51 -17.01
C SER A 2 35.75 47.09 -17.53
N LEU A 3 36.40 46.13 -16.87
CA LEU A 3 36.34 44.71 -17.18
C LEU A 3 34.93 44.15 -16.89
N PRO A 4 34.40 43.24 -17.71
CA PRO A 4 33.19 42.49 -17.35
C PRO A 4 33.51 41.46 -16.24
N PRO A 5 32.52 41.06 -15.42
CA PRO A 5 32.74 40.07 -14.36
C PRO A 5 33.08 38.69 -14.94
N PRO A 6 33.85 37.86 -14.24
CA PRO A 6 34.27 36.56 -14.74
C PRO A 6 33.07 35.61 -14.85
N ALA A 7 32.88 35.04 -16.04
CA ALA A 7 31.97 33.93 -16.27
C ALA A 7 32.44 32.71 -15.47
N VAL A 8 31.60 32.22 -14.57
CA VAL A 8 31.82 30.95 -13.86
C VAL A 8 31.70 29.83 -14.89
N PRO A 9 32.74 29.01 -15.14
CA PRO A 9 32.63 27.88 -16.04
C PRO A 9 31.78 26.79 -15.37
N LEU A 10 30.58 26.53 -15.90
CA LEU A 10 29.82 25.33 -15.60
C LEU A 10 30.45 24.15 -16.36
N SER A 11 31.62 23.72 -15.90
CA SER A 11 32.29 22.50 -16.39
C SER A 11 32.77 21.67 -15.21
N ALA A 12 31.83 20.95 -14.60
CA ALA A 12 32.11 19.71 -13.89
C ALA A 12 30.81 18.90 -13.91
N THR A 13 30.76 17.94 -14.82
CA THR A 13 29.86 16.79 -14.78
C THR A 13 29.93 16.14 -13.41
N ALA A 14 29.04 16.54 -12.50
CA ALA A 14 28.69 15.74 -11.34
C ALA A 14 27.92 14.54 -11.88
N ALA A 15 28.65 13.47 -12.21
CA ALA A 15 28.07 12.17 -12.42
C ALA A 15 27.19 11.87 -11.21
N ALA A 16 25.88 11.75 -11.44
CA ALA A 16 24.97 11.24 -10.42
C ALA A 16 25.58 9.95 -9.87
N PRO A 17 25.59 9.73 -8.53
CA PRO A 17 26.10 8.49 -7.99
C PRO A 17 25.23 7.36 -8.52
N THR A 18 25.73 6.67 -9.54
CA THR A 18 25.18 5.42 -10.03
C THR A 18 25.39 4.41 -8.92
N HIS A 19 24.37 4.20 -8.10
CA HIS A 19 24.19 2.93 -7.41
C HIS A 19 24.06 1.88 -8.51
N ALA A 20 25.20 1.34 -8.95
CA ALA A 20 25.26 0.20 -9.85
C ALA A 20 24.80 -1.02 -9.05
N ALA A 21 23.49 -1.14 -8.86
CA ALA A 21 22.88 -2.42 -8.58
C ALA A 21 23.24 -3.38 -9.73
N PRO A 22 23.48 -4.67 -9.46
CA PRO A 22 23.75 -5.65 -10.52
C PRO A 22 22.66 -5.51 -11.58
N SER A 23 23.05 -5.48 -12.85
CA SER A 23 22.14 -5.30 -13.98
C SER A 23 21.12 -6.43 -14.00
N HIS A 24 19.99 -6.24 -13.30
CA HIS A 24 18.82 -7.07 -13.46
C HIS A 24 18.43 -6.95 -14.92
N HIS A 25 18.59 -8.05 -15.66
CA HIS A 25 18.24 -8.06 -17.07
C HIS A 25 16.79 -7.59 -17.19
N ARG A 26 16.56 -6.51 -17.94
CA ARG A 26 15.23 -5.91 -18.16
C ARG A 26 14.31 -6.88 -18.89
N ARG A 27 13.70 -7.81 -18.15
CA ARG A 27 12.93 -8.94 -18.67
C ARG A 27 11.43 -8.78 -18.43
N LEU A 28 11.01 -7.82 -17.60
CA LEU A 28 9.59 -7.67 -17.25
C LEU A 28 8.82 -7.03 -18.40
N GLY A 29 7.91 -7.79 -19.01
CA GLY A 29 6.98 -7.29 -20.02
C GLY A 29 5.83 -6.48 -19.41
N VAL A 30 5.17 -5.64 -20.22
CA VAL A 30 4.09 -4.74 -19.75
C VAL A 30 2.95 -5.51 -19.10
N TRP A 31 2.47 -6.60 -19.71
CA TRP A 31 1.40 -7.42 -19.13
C TRP A 31 1.77 -8.01 -17.76
N HIS A 32 3.02 -8.45 -17.61
CA HIS A 32 3.50 -8.93 -16.31
C HIS A 32 3.58 -7.79 -15.29
N ALA A 33 4.01 -6.59 -15.70
CA ALA A 33 4.03 -5.42 -14.83
C ALA A 33 2.61 -4.96 -14.42
N ILE A 34 1.63 -5.02 -15.34
CA ILE A 34 0.20 -4.81 -15.01
C ILE A 34 -0.23 -5.82 -13.97
N SER A 35 0.06 -7.10 -14.18
CA SER A 35 -0.28 -8.18 -13.25
C SER A 35 0.32 -7.95 -11.87
N VAL A 36 1.60 -7.59 -11.80
CA VAL A 36 2.26 -7.29 -10.52
C VAL A 36 1.65 -6.04 -9.87
N CYS A 37 1.35 -4.99 -10.64
CA CYS A 37 0.67 -3.78 -10.14
C CYS A 37 -0.72 -4.11 -9.56
N VAL A 38 -1.52 -4.92 -10.25
CA VAL A 38 -2.81 -5.40 -9.73
C VAL A 38 -2.60 -6.19 -8.45
N GLY A 39 -1.63 -7.10 -8.40
CA GLY A 39 -1.34 -7.88 -7.19
C GLY A 39 -0.80 -7.04 -6.01
N MET A 40 -0.15 -5.90 -6.27
CA MET A 40 0.32 -4.97 -5.24
C MET A 40 -0.82 -4.15 -4.64
N VAL A 41 -1.85 -3.82 -5.44
CA VAL A 41 -3.00 -3.02 -5.01
C VAL A 41 -4.13 -3.88 -4.47
N VAL A 42 -4.50 -4.92 -5.22
CA VAL A 42 -5.55 -5.86 -4.84
C VAL A 42 -5.02 -6.81 -3.77
N GLY A 43 -4.96 -6.31 -2.55
CA GLY A 43 -4.75 -7.10 -1.35
C GLY A 43 -6.07 -7.42 -0.65
N ALA A 44 -5.98 -7.88 0.59
CA ALA A 44 -7.14 -8.16 1.41
C ALA A 44 -7.86 -6.89 1.94
N GLY A 45 -7.30 -5.70 1.65
CA GLY A 45 -7.84 -4.41 2.10
C GLY A 45 -9.28 -4.15 1.63
N ILE A 46 -9.63 -4.45 0.37
CA ILE A 46 -10.99 -4.22 -0.17
C ILE A 46 -12.07 -4.94 0.64
N PHE A 47 -11.75 -6.14 1.09
CA PHE A 47 -12.65 -7.00 1.86
C PHE A 47 -12.97 -6.46 3.25
N LYS A 48 -12.15 -5.54 3.77
CA LYS A 48 -12.30 -4.98 5.11
C LYS A 48 -12.55 -3.48 5.15
N THR A 49 -12.16 -2.77 4.10
CA THR A 49 -12.44 -1.34 3.91
C THR A 49 -13.87 -1.11 3.43
N SER A 50 -14.42 -1.93 2.53
CA SER A 50 -15.82 -1.81 2.05
C SER A 50 -16.86 -1.67 3.18
N PRO A 51 -16.86 -2.49 4.25
CA PRO A 51 -17.80 -2.32 5.36
C PRO A 51 -17.56 -1.02 6.13
N MET A 52 -16.31 -0.58 6.30
CA MET A 52 -15.97 0.68 6.98
C MET A 52 -16.39 1.92 6.18
N VAL A 53 -16.29 1.84 4.85
CA VAL A 53 -16.79 2.89 3.95
C VAL A 53 -18.32 2.94 4.02
N ALA A 54 -18.99 1.78 4.02
CA ALA A 54 -20.45 1.69 4.17
C ALA A 54 -20.93 2.27 5.51
N GLN A 55 -20.23 2.02 6.62
CA GLN A 55 -20.53 2.62 7.93
C GLN A 55 -20.44 4.16 7.94
N SER A 56 -19.67 4.75 7.02
CA SER A 56 -19.42 6.20 6.97
C SER A 56 -20.39 6.95 6.05
N LEU A 57 -21.21 6.24 5.29
CA LEU A 57 -22.03 6.79 4.21
C LEU A 57 -23.51 6.43 4.39
N ALA A 58 -24.41 7.29 3.90
CA ALA A 58 -25.85 7.17 4.13
C ALA A 58 -26.63 6.53 2.96
N SER A 59 -25.98 6.18 1.85
CA SER A 59 -26.67 5.61 0.69
C SER A 59 -25.78 4.75 -0.20
N ASP A 60 -26.41 3.82 -0.92
CA ASP A 60 -25.79 2.96 -1.93
C ASP A 60 -25.06 3.77 -3.00
N HIS A 61 -25.68 4.86 -3.48
CA HIS A 61 -25.08 5.75 -4.47
C HIS A 61 -23.84 6.46 -3.92
N ALA A 62 -23.86 6.85 -2.64
CA ALA A 62 -22.70 7.46 -2.00
C ALA A 62 -21.54 6.45 -1.92
N LEU A 63 -21.81 5.17 -1.63
CA LEU A 63 -20.79 4.11 -1.62
C LEU A 63 -20.10 4.00 -2.99
N TYR A 64 -20.85 3.90 -4.09
CA TYR A 64 -20.26 3.85 -5.43
C TYR A 64 -19.50 5.12 -5.79
N ALA A 65 -20.08 6.28 -5.49
CA ALA A 65 -19.43 7.56 -5.76
C ALA A 65 -18.09 7.67 -5.01
N ALA A 66 -18.02 7.18 -3.77
CA ALA A 66 -16.77 7.15 -3.00
C ALA A 66 -15.71 6.26 -3.68
N TRP A 67 -16.07 5.03 -4.09
CA TRP A 67 -15.15 4.11 -4.77
C TRP A 67 -14.71 4.59 -6.15
N ALA A 68 -15.62 5.21 -6.92
CA ALA A 68 -15.32 5.79 -8.21
C ALA A 68 -14.42 7.04 -8.07
N LEU A 69 -14.71 7.91 -7.11
CA LEU A 69 -13.91 9.09 -6.81
C LEU A 69 -12.50 8.68 -6.33
N GLY A 70 -12.38 7.71 -5.44
CA GLY A 70 -11.09 7.19 -4.99
C GLY A 70 -10.27 6.57 -6.13
N GLY A 71 -10.93 5.84 -7.04
CA GLY A 71 -10.31 5.34 -8.26
C GLY A 71 -9.79 6.46 -9.16
N LEU A 72 -10.63 7.47 -9.43
CA LEU A 72 -10.26 8.64 -10.24
C LEU A 72 -9.08 9.41 -9.65
N LEU A 73 -9.09 9.65 -8.34
CA LEU A 73 -8.01 10.37 -7.67
C LEU A 73 -6.71 9.55 -7.62
N SER A 74 -6.82 8.23 -7.45
CA SER A 74 -5.68 7.31 -7.58
C SER A 74 -5.11 7.33 -8.99
N PHE A 75 -5.96 7.47 -10.02
CA PHE A 75 -5.54 7.62 -11.41
C PHE A 75 -4.73 8.88 -11.64
N ILE A 76 -5.15 9.99 -11.03
CA ILE A 76 -4.42 11.25 -11.09
C ILE A 76 -3.03 11.09 -10.44
N GLY A 77 -2.96 10.41 -9.30
CA GLY A 77 -1.69 10.04 -8.66
C GLY A 77 -0.82 9.14 -9.55
N ALA A 78 -1.41 8.13 -10.18
CA ALA A 78 -0.71 7.21 -11.08
C ALA A 78 -0.15 7.94 -12.32
N LEU A 79 -0.84 8.95 -12.86
CA LEU A 79 -0.30 9.80 -13.93
C LEU A 79 0.93 10.59 -13.46
N CYS A 80 0.90 11.13 -12.23
CA CYS A 80 2.06 11.83 -11.66
C CYS A 80 3.26 10.88 -11.51
N PHE A 81 3.03 9.67 -11.00
CA PHE A 81 4.06 8.65 -10.85
C PHE A 81 4.55 8.10 -12.19
N ALA A 82 3.68 7.98 -13.19
CA ALA A 82 4.05 7.55 -14.53
C ALA A 82 5.05 8.53 -15.17
N GLU A 83 4.92 9.84 -14.92
CA GLU A 83 5.94 10.81 -15.35
C GLU A 83 7.27 10.60 -14.60
N LEU A 84 7.24 10.48 -13.27
CA LEU A 84 8.46 10.27 -12.47
C LEU A 84 9.19 8.98 -12.88
N ALA A 85 8.46 7.87 -12.94
CA ALA A 85 9.03 6.55 -13.23
C ALA A 85 9.49 6.40 -14.68
N SER A 86 8.84 7.07 -15.64
CA SER A 86 9.29 7.06 -17.04
C SER A 86 10.50 7.98 -17.27
N ALA A 87 10.58 9.12 -16.57
CA ALA A 87 11.68 10.07 -16.68
C ALA A 87 12.91 9.61 -15.91
N PHE A 88 12.72 8.96 -14.76
CA PHE A 88 13.76 8.58 -13.82
C PHE A 88 13.63 7.09 -13.38
N PRO A 89 13.78 6.10 -14.29
CA PRO A 89 13.61 4.70 -13.93
C PRO A 89 14.66 4.24 -12.91
N ASP A 90 14.24 3.83 -11.72
CA ASP A 90 15.11 3.43 -10.63
C ASP A 90 14.41 2.41 -9.71
N ALA A 91 15.17 1.43 -9.22
CA ALA A 91 14.65 0.36 -8.35
C ALA A 91 14.16 0.89 -6.99
N GLY A 92 14.62 2.08 -6.57
CA GLY A 92 14.21 2.74 -5.34
C GLY A 92 12.83 3.42 -5.41
N GLY A 93 12.25 3.62 -6.61
CA GLY A 93 10.95 4.26 -6.79
C GLY A 93 10.84 5.59 -6.03
N ASP A 94 9.87 5.69 -5.12
CA ASP A 94 9.65 6.87 -4.26
C ASP A 94 10.90 7.36 -3.51
N TYR A 95 11.71 6.44 -2.99
CA TYR A 95 12.96 6.79 -2.30
C TYR A 95 13.86 7.62 -3.21
N PHE A 96 14.00 7.19 -4.46
CA PHE A 96 14.82 7.87 -5.45
C PHE A 96 14.20 9.21 -5.86
N PHE A 97 12.90 9.27 -6.12
CA PHE A 97 12.21 10.51 -6.50
C PHE A 97 12.32 11.59 -5.42
N LEU A 98 12.06 11.22 -4.16
CA LEU A 98 12.15 12.13 -3.03
C LEU A 98 13.58 12.59 -2.77
N ARG A 99 14.56 11.69 -2.91
CA ARG A 99 15.98 12.03 -2.80
C ARG A 99 16.41 13.00 -3.90
N LEU A 100 15.95 12.79 -5.13
CA LEU A 100 16.28 13.65 -6.27
C LEU A 100 15.63 15.04 -6.14
N ALA A 101 14.39 15.11 -5.68
CA ALA A 101 13.65 16.36 -5.55
C ALA A 101 14.08 17.19 -4.32
N TYR A 102 14.23 16.54 -3.17
CA TYR A 102 14.37 17.22 -1.86
C TYR A 102 15.69 16.93 -1.13
N GLY A 103 16.52 16.02 -1.65
CA GLY A 103 17.84 15.71 -1.11
C GLY A 103 17.89 14.47 -0.22
N ARG A 104 19.11 14.13 0.22
CA ARG A 104 19.42 12.87 0.94
C ARG A 104 18.64 12.69 2.23
N TRP A 105 18.45 13.74 3.02
CA TRP A 105 17.79 13.63 4.32
C TRP A 105 16.34 13.14 4.18
N LEU A 106 15.57 13.71 3.25
CA LEU A 106 14.18 13.32 3.06
C LEU A 106 14.05 11.91 2.45
N GLY A 107 14.98 11.53 1.56
CA GLY A 107 15.09 10.16 1.09
C GLY A 107 15.32 9.18 2.25
N LEU A 108 16.27 9.45 3.15
CA LEU A 108 16.52 8.60 4.32
C LEU A 108 15.32 8.54 5.27
N LEU A 109 14.62 9.66 5.46
CA LEU A 109 13.40 9.69 6.28
C LEU A 109 12.28 8.85 5.67
N PHE A 110 12.14 8.85 4.34
CA PHE A 110 11.22 7.95 3.64
C PHE A 110 11.61 6.48 3.81
N ALA A 111 12.90 6.15 3.72
CA ALA A 111 13.36 4.78 3.95
C ALA A 111 13.04 4.32 5.40
N TRP A 112 13.22 5.20 6.38
CA TRP A 112 12.81 4.96 7.76
C TRP A 112 11.30 4.77 7.90
N SER A 113 10.49 5.65 7.31
CA SER A 113 9.04 5.52 7.39
C SER A 113 8.57 4.23 6.73
N ARG A 114 9.21 3.81 5.64
CA ARG A 114 8.90 2.56 4.94
C ARG A 114 9.19 1.35 5.82
N PHE A 115 10.32 1.35 6.52
CA PHE A 115 10.68 0.31 7.50
C PHE A 115 9.79 0.30 8.73
N ALA A 116 9.68 1.43 9.44
CA ALA A 116 9.11 1.46 10.78
C ALA A 116 7.59 1.60 10.79
N VAL A 117 7.01 2.25 9.77
CA VAL A 117 5.59 2.64 9.74
C VAL A 117 4.81 1.96 8.62
N ILE A 118 5.21 2.18 7.36
CA ILE A 118 4.38 1.84 6.19
C ILE A 118 4.38 0.33 5.94
N HIS A 119 5.53 -0.32 5.74
CA HIS A 119 5.53 -1.76 5.44
C HIS A 119 5.13 -2.62 6.63
N THR A 120 5.64 -2.30 7.83
CA THR A 120 5.31 -3.04 9.05
C THR A 120 3.85 -2.82 9.47
N GLY A 121 3.34 -1.59 9.34
CA GLY A 121 1.92 -1.28 9.54
C GLY A 121 1.02 -2.00 8.56
N SER A 122 1.34 -1.99 7.26
CA SER A 122 0.59 -2.74 6.25
C SER A 122 0.66 -4.25 6.47
N MET A 123 1.81 -4.78 6.90
CA MET A 123 1.98 -6.20 7.23
C MET A 123 1.11 -6.60 8.42
N ALA A 124 1.10 -5.81 9.50
CA ALA A 124 0.24 -6.04 10.66
C ALA A 124 -1.25 -5.89 10.31
N LEU A 125 -1.59 -4.89 9.49
CA LEU A 125 -2.96 -4.67 8.98
C LEU A 125 -3.47 -5.90 8.22
N LEU A 126 -2.70 -6.41 7.26
CA LEU A 126 -3.06 -7.61 6.50
C LEU A 126 -3.12 -8.86 7.37
N ALA A 127 -2.27 -8.95 8.40
CA ALA A 127 -2.31 -10.03 9.36
C ALA A 127 -3.62 -10.05 10.16
N PHE A 128 -4.16 -8.89 10.53
CA PHE A 128 -5.49 -8.77 11.13
C PHE A 128 -6.61 -9.14 10.14
N VAL A 129 -6.51 -8.75 8.87
CA VAL A 129 -7.50 -9.20 7.86
C VAL A 129 -7.51 -10.72 7.73
N PHE A 130 -6.32 -11.33 7.66
CA PHE A 130 -6.15 -12.78 7.69
C PHE A 130 -6.82 -13.40 8.93
N GLY A 131 -6.55 -12.84 10.11
CA GLY A 131 -7.11 -13.31 11.36
C GLY A 131 -8.64 -13.20 11.44
N ASP A 132 -9.22 -12.10 10.97
CA ASP A 132 -10.67 -11.87 10.96
C ASP A 132 -11.41 -12.86 10.04
N TYR A 133 -10.81 -13.20 8.90
CA TYR A 133 -11.36 -14.18 7.95
C TYR A 133 -11.24 -15.61 8.47
N LEU A 134 -10.09 -16.00 9.03
CA LEU A 134 -9.92 -17.32 9.63
C LEU A 134 -10.82 -17.51 10.86
N GLY A 135 -11.05 -16.43 11.64
CA GLY A 135 -11.96 -16.42 12.77
C GLY A 135 -13.42 -16.72 12.42
N GLN A 136 -13.82 -16.61 11.14
CA GLN A 136 -15.16 -17.05 10.69
C GLN A 136 -15.31 -18.57 10.69
N LEU A 137 -14.21 -19.29 10.45
CA LEU A 137 -14.20 -20.76 10.36
C LEU A 137 -13.86 -21.39 11.71
N VAL A 138 -12.90 -20.79 12.43
CA VAL A 138 -12.36 -21.32 13.69
C VAL A 138 -12.88 -20.50 14.86
N HIS A 139 -13.77 -21.10 15.64
CA HIS A 139 -14.37 -20.49 16.82
C HIS A 139 -13.52 -20.81 18.05
N PHE A 140 -12.95 -19.78 18.67
CA PHE A 140 -12.25 -19.92 19.95
C PHE A 140 -13.24 -19.94 21.12
N GLY A 141 -12.83 -20.55 22.23
CA GLY A 141 -13.58 -20.46 23.49
C GLY A 141 -13.73 -19.01 23.97
N PRO A 142 -14.68 -18.72 24.88
CA PRO A 142 -15.09 -17.35 25.23
C PRO A 142 -13.94 -16.43 25.68
N ALA A 143 -12.94 -16.99 26.37
CA ALA A 143 -11.79 -16.23 26.86
C ALA A 143 -10.84 -15.76 25.75
N LEU A 144 -10.73 -16.53 24.66
CA LEU A 144 -9.80 -16.27 23.55
C LEU A 144 -10.49 -15.67 22.32
N ALA A 145 -11.82 -15.75 22.25
CA ALA A 145 -12.61 -15.20 21.13
C ALA A 145 -12.28 -13.73 20.80
N PRO A 146 -12.12 -12.80 21.78
CA PRO A 146 -11.76 -11.42 21.49
C PRO A 146 -10.35 -11.24 20.90
N TYR A 147 -9.48 -12.23 21.08
CA TYR A 147 -8.07 -12.20 20.66
C TYR A 147 -7.79 -13.09 19.44
N SER A 148 -8.80 -13.76 18.91
CA SER A 148 -8.70 -14.71 17.78
C SER A 148 -7.92 -14.14 16.60
N SER A 149 -8.30 -12.95 16.12
CA SER A 149 -7.66 -12.26 15.01
C SER A 149 -6.20 -11.94 15.29
N ALA A 150 -5.88 -11.44 16.49
CA ALA A 150 -4.51 -11.14 16.90
C ALA A 150 -3.61 -12.38 16.99
N LEU A 151 -4.15 -13.50 17.50
CA LEU A 151 -3.43 -14.76 17.60
C LEU A 151 -3.08 -15.31 16.22
N PHE A 152 -4.04 -15.32 15.29
CA PHE A 152 -3.79 -15.70 13.90
C PHE A 152 -2.82 -14.75 13.20
N ALA A 153 -2.95 -13.45 13.42
CA ALA A 153 -2.04 -12.44 12.88
C ALA A 153 -0.59 -12.68 13.34
N ALA A 154 -0.38 -12.84 14.65
CA ALA A 154 0.93 -13.10 15.23
C ALA A 154 1.52 -14.43 14.74
N ALA A 155 0.71 -15.48 14.66
CA ALA A 155 1.13 -16.78 14.13
C ALA A 155 1.56 -16.69 12.66
N ALA A 156 0.77 -16.01 11.82
CA ALA A 156 1.10 -15.82 10.40
C ALA A 156 2.42 -15.06 10.21
N ILE A 157 2.62 -13.96 10.95
CA ILE A 157 3.88 -13.20 10.93
C ILE A 157 5.05 -14.06 11.40
N GLY A 158 4.89 -14.80 12.50
CA GLY A 158 5.93 -15.69 13.03
C GLY A 158 6.35 -16.76 12.02
N VAL A 159 5.38 -17.41 11.37
CA VAL A 159 5.65 -18.39 10.30
C VAL A 159 6.39 -17.74 9.14
N LEU A 160 5.98 -16.55 8.69
CA LEU A 160 6.65 -15.84 7.60
C LEU A 160 8.09 -15.49 7.94
N ILE A 161 8.38 -15.05 9.17
CA ILE A 161 9.75 -14.80 9.63
C ILE A 161 10.58 -16.09 9.52
N VAL A 162 10.08 -17.21 10.03
CA VAL A 162 10.80 -18.50 9.98
C VAL A 162 11.04 -18.96 8.54
N VAL A 163 10.03 -18.88 7.67
CA VAL A 163 10.12 -19.26 6.25
C VAL A 163 11.17 -18.41 5.53
N ASN A 164 11.13 -17.09 5.72
CA ASN A 164 12.08 -16.18 5.07
C ASN A 164 13.50 -16.33 5.62
N LEU A 165 13.66 -16.57 6.93
CA LEU A 165 14.98 -16.84 7.52
C LEU A 165 15.61 -18.13 7.01
N ARG A 166 14.81 -19.10 6.55
CA ARG A 166 15.31 -20.31 5.87
C ARG A 166 15.73 -20.07 4.41
N GLY A 167 15.57 -18.84 3.90
CA GLY A 167 15.88 -18.52 2.50
C GLY A 167 14.90 -19.17 1.51
N ILE A 168 13.69 -19.53 1.94
CA ILE A 168 12.66 -20.07 1.06
C ILE A 168 12.04 -18.89 0.30
N HIS A 169 12.40 -18.75 -0.97
CA HIS A 169 11.91 -17.68 -1.83
C HIS A 169 10.85 -18.22 -2.79
N TRP A 170 9.65 -17.64 -2.71
CA TRP A 170 8.58 -17.89 -3.66
C TRP A 170 8.90 -17.13 -4.96
N GLY A 171 9.12 -17.85 -6.06
CA GLY A 171 9.55 -17.27 -7.33
C GLY A 171 8.44 -16.51 -8.07
N LEU A 172 8.80 -15.79 -9.13
CA LEU A 172 7.87 -15.01 -9.99
C LEU A 172 6.59 -15.76 -10.40
N GLY A 173 6.67 -17.07 -10.69
CA GLY A 173 5.50 -17.87 -11.07
C GLY A 173 4.43 -17.98 -9.98
N THR A 174 4.86 -17.99 -8.71
CA THR A 174 3.93 -18.05 -7.56
C THR A 174 3.16 -16.74 -7.42
N GLN A 175 3.81 -15.59 -7.65
CA GLN A 175 3.17 -14.27 -7.62
C GLN A 175 2.08 -14.13 -8.69
N VAL A 176 2.34 -14.63 -9.91
CA VAL A 176 1.34 -14.62 -10.99
C VAL A 176 0.15 -15.51 -10.65
N GLY A 177 0.39 -16.71 -10.10
CA GLY A 177 -0.68 -17.61 -9.65
C GLY A 177 -1.52 -17.01 -8.52
N LEU A 178 -0.87 -16.35 -7.56
CA LEU A 178 -1.55 -15.66 -6.45
C LEU A 178 -2.41 -14.51 -6.95
N MET A 179 -1.92 -13.72 -7.91
CA MET A 179 -2.74 -12.69 -8.55
C MET A 179 -3.94 -13.29 -9.30
N ALA A 180 -3.75 -14.36 -10.07
CA ALA A 180 -4.86 -15.02 -10.76
C ALA A 180 -5.93 -15.49 -9.76
N LEU A 181 -5.51 -15.99 -8.59
CA LEU A 181 -6.40 -16.37 -7.49
C LEU A 181 -7.16 -15.17 -6.91
N VAL A 182 -6.49 -14.03 -6.69
CA VAL A 182 -7.15 -12.78 -6.25
C VAL A 182 -8.24 -12.37 -7.23
N ILE A 183 -7.89 -12.28 -8.52
CA ILE A 183 -8.81 -11.85 -9.58
C ILE A 183 -9.98 -12.83 -9.65
N ALA A 184 -9.72 -14.15 -9.63
CA ALA A 184 -10.76 -15.16 -9.62
C ALA A 184 -11.69 -15.01 -8.40
N GLY A 185 -11.15 -14.75 -7.20
CA GLY A 185 -11.94 -14.48 -6.00
C GLY A 185 -12.83 -13.24 -6.12
N MET A 186 -12.31 -12.14 -6.68
CA MET A 186 -13.09 -10.92 -6.96
C MET A 186 -14.20 -11.17 -7.98
N LEU A 187 -13.90 -11.92 -9.04
CA LEU A 187 -14.91 -12.31 -10.04
C LEU A 187 -15.96 -13.25 -9.45
N ALA A 188 -15.57 -14.15 -8.55
CA ALA A 188 -16.50 -15.03 -7.83
C ALA A 188 -17.44 -14.23 -6.91
N VAL A 189 -16.94 -13.19 -6.23
CA VAL A 189 -17.76 -12.23 -5.48
C VAL A 189 -18.76 -11.54 -6.41
N GLY A 190 -18.31 -11.06 -7.58
CA GLY A 190 -19.20 -10.51 -8.61
C GLY A 190 -20.28 -11.51 -9.04
N LEU A 191 -19.89 -12.76 -9.32
CA LEU A 191 -20.81 -13.83 -9.71
C LEU A 191 -21.83 -14.13 -8.60
N ALA A 192 -21.43 -14.15 -7.33
CA ALA A 192 -22.34 -14.32 -6.21
C ALA A 192 -23.43 -13.23 -6.19
N GLY A 193 -23.05 -11.97 -6.39
CA GLY A 193 -24.00 -10.87 -6.54
C GLY A 193 -24.99 -11.09 -7.68
N ALA A 194 -24.48 -11.48 -8.86
CA ALA A 194 -25.32 -11.76 -10.03
C ALA A 194 -26.30 -12.92 -9.81
N VAL A 195 -25.85 -14.01 -9.18
CA VAL A 195 -26.69 -15.18 -8.87
C VAL A 195 -27.84 -14.79 -7.94
N LEU A 196 -27.57 -14.00 -6.89
CA LEU A 196 -28.60 -13.55 -5.96
C LEU A 196 -29.65 -12.67 -6.64
N VAL A 197 -29.22 -11.77 -7.54
CA VAL A 197 -30.13 -10.94 -8.35
C VAL A 197 -30.98 -11.80 -9.28
N LEU A 198 -30.39 -12.75 -10.00
CA LEU A 198 -31.10 -13.64 -10.91
C LEU A 198 -32.11 -14.54 -10.21
N GLN A 199 -31.85 -14.92 -8.96
CA GLN A 199 -32.77 -15.67 -8.11
C GLN A 199 -33.87 -14.80 -7.47
N GLY A 200 -33.86 -13.48 -7.71
CA GLY A 200 -34.82 -12.54 -7.10
C GLY A 200 -34.67 -12.42 -5.59
N GLN A 201 -33.49 -12.76 -5.04
CA GLN A 201 -33.26 -12.66 -3.60
C GLN A 201 -33.01 -11.21 -3.19
N ALA A 202 -33.88 -10.65 -2.34
CA ALA A 202 -33.68 -9.32 -1.79
C ALA A 202 -32.42 -9.24 -0.90
N PRO A 203 -31.73 -8.08 -0.84
CA PRO A 203 -30.55 -7.91 0.01
C PRO A 203 -30.80 -8.26 1.48
N ALA A 204 -29.78 -8.75 2.19
CA ALA A 204 -29.86 -9.13 3.61
C ALA A 204 -29.84 -7.92 4.56
N THR A 205 -30.57 -6.85 4.24
CA THR A 205 -30.66 -5.68 5.11
C THR A 205 -31.34 -6.08 6.41
N PRO A 206 -30.72 -5.87 7.58
CA PRO A 206 -31.39 -6.12 8.85
C PRO A 206 -32.70 -5.32 8.91
N LEU A 207 -33.83 -5.97 9.18
CA LEU A 207 -35.15 -5.35 9.41
C LEU A 207 -35.23 -4.62 10.75
N VAL A 208 -34.13 -3.97 11.17
CA VAL A 208 -34.16 -3.09 12.33
C VAL A 208 -34.57 -1.73 11.81
N ASN A 209 -35.66 -1.18 12.35
CA ASN A 209 -35.99 0.23 12.25
C ASN A 209 -34.83 1.03 12.85
N ALA A 210 -33.76 1.22 12.08
CA ALA A 210 -32.70 2.13 12.44
C ALA A 210 -33.34 3.51 12.43
N VAL A 211 -33.60 4.05 13.62
CA VAL A 211 -33.69 5.49 13.77
C VAL A 211 -32.38 6.00 13.20
N VAL A 212 -32.44 6.54 11.99
CA VAL A 212 -31.32 7.24 11.37
C VAL A 212 -31.15 8.50 12.20
N THR A 213 -30.49 8.39 13.35
CA THR A 213 -29.76 9.52 13.91
C THR A 213 -28.68 9.78 12.89
N ALA A 214 -28.98 10.64 11.92
CA ALA A 214 -28.06 11.09 10.90
C ALA A 214 -26.93 11.88 11.58
N GLU A 215 -26.01 11.16 12.23
CA GLU A 215 -24.64 11.62 12.32
C GLU A 215 -24.18 11.80 10.87
N ARG A 216 -23.75 13.03 10.55
CA ARG A 216 -23.52 13.46 9.17
C ARG A 216 -22.61 12.47 8.42
N PRO A 217 -22.87 12.19 7.13
CA PRO A 217 -22.01 11.32 6.34
C PRO A 217 -20.56 11.80 6.40
N ALA A 218 -19.67 10.93 6.84
CA ALA A 218 -18.26 11.22 7.09
C ALA A 218 -17.42 10.93 5.83
N TRP A 219 -17.66 11.69 4.76
CA TRP A 219 -16.99 11.50 3.47
C TRP A 219 -15.46 11.48 3.58
N GLY A 220 -14.86 12.29 4.45
CA GLY A 220 -13.41 12.27 4.68
C GLY A 220 -12.91 10.91 5.19
N VAL A 221 -13.63 10.30 6.15
CA VAL A 221 -13.31 8.98 6.70
C VAL A 221 -13.53 7.88 5.66
N ALA A 222 -14.65 7.93 4.94
CA ALA A 222 -14.91 7.01 3.83
C ALA A 222 -13.80 7.06 2.78
N LEU A 223 -13.38 8.26 2.37
CA LEU A 223 -12.29 8.42 1.40
C LEU A 223 -10.97 7.88 1.95
N VAL A 224 -10.62 8.08 3.22
CA VAL A 224 -9.40 7.48 3.81
C VAL A 224 -9.39 5.95 3.62
N PHE A 225 -10.50 5.26 3.88
CA PHE A 225 -10.58 3.80 3.69
C PHE A 225 -10.60 3.38 2.22
N VAL A 226 -11.30 4.11 1.35
CA VAL A 226 -11.28 3.85 -0.10
C VAL A 226 -9.87 3.98 -0.64
N PHE A 227 -9.19 5.07 -0.32
CA PHE A 227 -7.83 5.33 -0.78
C PHE A 227 -6.81 4.35 -0.20
N LEU A 228 -6.99 3.94 1.05
CA LEU A 228 -6.21 2.86 1.63
C LEU A 228 -6.38 1.57 0.83
N ALA A 229 -7.60 1.24 0.42
CA ALA A 229 -7.85 0.05 -0.40
C ALA A 229 -7.18 0.14 -1.77
N TYR A 230 -7.18 1.32 -2.39
CA TYR A 230 -6.41 1.57 -3.61
C TYR A 230 -4.90 1.68 -3.36
N GLY A 231 -4.42 1.69 -2.12
CA GLY A 231 -3.01 1.85 -1.79
C GLY A 231 -2.11 0.77 -2.43
N GLY A 232 -0.83 1.10 -2.60
CA GLY A 232 0.18 0.17 -3.11
C GLY A 232 0.51 0.30 -4.60
N TRP A 233 -0.27 1.05 -5.39
CA TRP A 233 0.07 1.29 -6.81
C TRP A 233 1.36 2.11 -6.96
N SER A 234 1.71 2.93 -5.98
CA SER A 234 2.96 3.72 -5.98
C SER A 234 4.20 2.83 -5.95
N ASP A 235 4.13 1.67 -5.31
CA ASP A 235 5.24 0.71 -5.25
C ASP A 235 5.53 0.05 -6.59
N ALA A 236 4.53 -0.04 -7.48
CA ALA A 236 4.74 -0.54 -8.84
C ALA A 236 5.70 0.34 -9.66
N ALA A 237 5.96 1.59 -9.24
CA ALA A 237 6.98 2.44 -9.86
C ALA A 237 8.41 1.86 -9.73
N THR A 238 8.68 1.06 -8.69
CA THR A 238 9.97 0.35 -8.53
C THR A 238 10.24 -0.65 -9.64
N LEU A 239 9.20 -1.15 -10.31
CA LEU A 239 9.33 -2.07 -11.45
C LEU A 239 9.96 -1.38 -12.66
N SER A 240 9.94 -0.05 -12.74
CA SER A 240 10.43 0.73 -13.89
C SER A 240 11.85 0.35 -14.30
N SER A 241 12.75 0.04 -13.36
CA SER A 241 14.13 -0.35 -13.66
C SER A 241 14.26 -1.75 -14.26
N GLU A 242 13.30 -2.65 -14.01
CA GLU A 242 13.30 -4.06 -14.44
C GLU A 242 12.49 -4.30 -15.72
N MET A 243 11.72 -3.30 -16.16
CA MET A 243 10.88 -3.39 -17.34
C MET A 243 11.68 -3.34 -18.65
N ARG A 244 11.29 -4.19 -19.61
CA ARG A 244 11.86 -4.20 -20.96
C ARG A 244 11.72 -2.83 -21.64
N ASP A 245 10.55 -2.22 -21.50
CA ASP A 245 10.29 -0.83 -21.88
C ASP A 245 10.04 0.00 -20.62
N ALA A 246 11.13 0.44 -19.99
CA ALA A 246 11.08 1.27 -18.79
C ALA A 246 10.41 2.64 -19.00
N ARG A 247 10.42 3.17 -20.24
CA ARG A 247 9.99 4.55 -20.51
C ARG A 247 8.50 4.64 -20.82
N ARG A 248 7.97 3.73 -21.64
CA ARG A 248 6.53 3.73 -21.98
C ARG A 248 5.79 2.59 -21.33
N GLY A 249 6.45 1.47 -21.08
CA GLY A 249 5.81 0.30 -20.49
C GLY A 249 5.28 0.58 -19.08
N ILE A 250 6.03 1.32 -18.24
CA ILE A 250 5.61 1.64 -16.87
C ILE A 250 4.31 2.45 -16.82
N VAL A 251 4.09 3.32 -17.80
CA VAL A 251 2.87 4.13 -17.92
C VAL A 251 1.67 3.21 -18.10
N HIS A 252 1.76 2.25 -19.03
CA HIS A 252 0.70 1.28 -19.27
C HIS A 252 0.51 0.33 -18.09
N ALA A 253 1.60 -0.01 -17.38
CA ALA A 253 1.53 -0.85 -16.18
C ALA A 253 0.72 -0.20 -15.06
N LEU A 254 1.01 1.07 -14.74
CA LEU A 254 0.32 1.82 -13.70
C LEU A 254 -1.14 2.11 -14.07
N LEU A 255 -1.39 2.64 -15.27
CA LEU A 255 -2.74 3.02 -15.70
C LEU A 255 -3.63 1.80 -15.95
N GLY A 256 -3.10 0.77 -16.62
CA GLY A 256 -3.82 -0.47 -16.89
C GLY A 256 -4.10 -1.26 -15.61
N GLY A 257 -3.12 -1.36 -14.71
CA GLY A 257 -3.29 -2.00 -13.42
C GLY A 257 -4.38 -1.33 -12.58
N LEU A 258 -4.34 -0.01 -12.48
CA LEU A 258 -5.33 0.73 -11.71
C LEU A 258 -6.74 0.72 -12.34
N ALA A 259 -6.84 0.67 -13.69
CA ALA A 259 -8.12 0.49 -14.38
C ALA A 259 -8.79 -0.83 -13.97
N ILE A 260 -8.00 -1.92 -13.97
CA ILE A 260 -8.47 -3.25 -13.58
C ILE A 260 -8.90 -3.24 -12.11
N VAL A 261 -8.07 -2.68 -11.22
CA VAL A 261 -8.39 -2.55 -9.78
C VAL A 261 -9.72 -1.82 -9.59
N ALA A 262 -9.89 -0.65 -10.21
CA ALA A 262 -11.09 0.16 -10.06
C ALA A 262 -12.34 -0.60 -10.55
N GLY A 263 -12.25 -1.30 -11.68
CA GLY A 263 -13.32 -2.17 -12.17
C GLY A 263 -13.67 -3.29 -11.19
N LEU A 264 -12.67 -3.98 -10.63
CA LEU A 264 -12.88 -5.05 -9.65
C LEU A 264 -13.50 -4.53 -8.35
N TYR A 265 -13.09 -3.35 -7.87
CA TYR A 265 -13.61 -2.77 -6.64
C TYR A 265 -15.05 -2.29 -6.79
N LEU A 266 -15.39 -1.68 -7.93
CA LEU A 266 -16.77 -1.33 -8.24
C LEU A 266 -17.65 -2.59 -8.37
N LEU A 267 -17.15 -3.65 -9.01
CA LEU A 267 -17.83 -4.94 -9.11
C LEU A 267 -18.07 -5.58 -7.73
N ALA A 268 -17.06 -5.59 -6.86
CA ALA A 268 -17.17 -6.16 -5.52
C ALA A 268 -18.20 -5.40 -4.67
N ASN A 269 -18.15 -4.07 -4.66
CA ASN A 269 -19.12 -3.25 -3.94
C ASN A 269 -20.53 -3.39 -4.51
N TRP A 270 -20.65 -3.55 -5.83
CA TRP A 270 -21.93 -3.90 -6.43
C TRP A 270 -22.48 -5.21 -5.91
N ALA A 271 -21.66 -6.26 -5.90
CA ALA A 271 -22.09 -7.55 -5.38
C ALA A 271 -22.48 -7.50 -3.90
N TYR A 272 -21.74 -6.74 -3.07
CA TYR A 272 -22.09 -6.54 -1.66
C TYR A 272 -23.43 -5.84 -1.49
N LEU A 273 -23.70 -4.77 -2.24
CA LEU A 273 -24.98 -4.09 -2.15
C LEU A 273 -26.14 -4.99 -2.57
N GLN A 274 -25.97 -5.76 -3.66
CA GLN A 274 -27.02 -6.67 -4.12
C GLN A 274 -27.29 -7.82 -3.13
N GLY A 275 -26.25 -8.36 -2.47
CA GLY A 275 -26.44 -9.50 -1.57
C GLY A 275 -26.71 -9.15 -0.10
N LEU A 276 -26.11 -8.07 0.40
CA LEU A 276 -26.13 -7.68 1.81
C LEU A 276 -26.87 -6.35 2.05
N GLY A 277 -26.94 -5.47 1.05
CA GLY A 277 -27.39 -4.09 1.22
C GLY A 277 -26.36 -3.25 1.99
N LEU A 278 -26.61 -1.94 2.10
CA LEU A 278 -25.67 -1.02 2.77
C LEU A 278 -25.47 -1.36 4.25
N ASP A 279 -26.54 -1.58 4.99
CA ASP A 279 -26.49 -1.89 6.43
C ASP A 279 -25.89 -3.26 6.70
N GLY A 280 -26.26 -4.26 5.90
CA GLY A 280 -25.69 -5.60 6.01
C GLY A 280 -24.19 -5.62 5.68
N LEU A 281 -23.76 -4.83 4.69
CA LEU A 281 -22.34 -4.60 4.41
C LEU A 281 -21.66 -3.90 5.59
N ALA A 282 -22.22 -2.79 6.08
CA ALA A 282 -21.66 -1.99 7.17
C ALA A 282 -21.45 -2.82 8.45
N GLN A 283 -22.32 -3.77 8.75
CA GLN A 283 -22.22 -4.61 9.96
C GLN A 283 -21.38 -5.88 9.75
N SER A 284 -20.98 -6.21 8.52
CA SER A 284 -20.30 -7.48 8.24
C SER A 284 -18.80 -7.43 8.54
N PRO A 285 -18.27 -8.31 9.41
CA PRO A 285 -16.83 -8.41 9.64
C PRO A 285 -16.09 -9.01 8.44
N ALA A 286 -16.74 -9.89 7.67
CA ALA A 286 -16.18 -10.56 6.51
C ALA A 286 -17.22 -10.59 5.37
N PRO A 287 -17.47 -9.45 4.69
CA PRO A 287 -18.58 -9.32 3.74
C PRO A 287 -18.48 -10.27 2.55
N ALA A 288 -17.27 -10.61 2.10
CA ALA A 288 -17.09 -11.60 1.05
C ALA A 288 -17.51 -13.00 1.49
N ALA A 289 -17.12 -13.41 2.72
CA ALA A 289 -17.53 -14.69 3.29
C ALA A 289 -19.05 -14.76 3.45
N ALA A 290 -19.67 -13.70 3.99
CA ALA A 290 -21.12 -13.61 4.17
C ALA A 290 -21.89 -13.68 2.83
N LEU A 291 -21.45 -12.90 1.83
CA LEU A 291 -22.06 -12.91 0.50
C LEU A 291 -21.93 -14.28 -0.17
N MET A 292 -20.74 -14.88 -0.15
CA MET A 292 -20.47 -16.17 -0.79
C MET A 292 -21.21 -17.31 -0.10
N ARG A 293 -21.35 -17.26 1.24
CA ARG A 293 -22.20 -18.18 1.99
C ARG A 293 -23.65 -18.09 1.54
N ARG A 294 -24.15 -16.88 1.32
CA ARG A 294 -25.53 -16.66 0.88
C ARG A 294 -25.78 -17.19 -0.53
N ALA A 295 -24.86 -16.95 -1.46
CA ALA A 295 -25.02 -17.37 -2.86
C ALA A 295 -24.74 -18.86 -3.09
N PHE A 296 -23.73 -19.42 -2.42
CA PHE A 296 -23.19 -20.76 -2.72
C PHE A 296 -23.08 -21.68 -1.48
N GLY A 297 -23.61 -21.28 -0.33
CA GLY A 297 -23.55 -22.06 0.91
C GLY A 297 -22.16 -22.13 1.55
N PRO A 298 -21.96 -23.05 2.52
CA PRO A 298 -20.72 -23.15 3.29
C PRO A 298 -19.46 -23.38 2.45
N LEU A 299 -19.58 -24.02 1.28
CA LEU A 299 -18.46 -24.22 0.37
C LEU A 299 -17.99 -22.89 -0.23
N GLY A 300 -18.92 -22.01 -0.63
CA GLY A 300 -18.58 -20.68 -1.14
C GLY A 300 -17.85 -19.83 -0.09
N GLU A 301 -18.31 -19.89 1.16
CA GLU A 301 -17.68 -19.26 2.32
C GLU A 301 -16.24 -19.75 2.51
N LEU A 302 -16.03 -21.06 2.56
CA LEU A 302 -14.71 -21.67 2.73
C LEU A 302 -13.75 -21.26 1.61
N LEU A 303 -14.20 -21.29 0.35
CA LEU A 303 -13.38 -20.96 -0.81
C LEU A 303 -12.93 -19.50 -0.79
N ILE A 304 -13.84 -18.55 -0.50
CA ILE A 304 -13.45 -17.15 -0.46
C ILE A 304 -12.55 -16.83 0.74
N VAL A 305 -12.80 -17.46 1.90
CA VAL A 305 -11.91 -17.32 3.06
C VAL A 305 -10.51 -17.82 2.71
N ALA A 306 -10.39 -18.96 2.02
CA ALA A 306 -9.09 -19.46 1.56
C ALA A 306 -8.40 -18.49 0.59
N VAL A 307 -9.13 -17.90 -0.36
CA VAL A 307 -8.58 -16.87 -1.26
C VAL A 307 -8.09 -15.66 -0.47
N VAL A 308 -8.90 -15.08 0.43
CA VAL A 308 -8.48 -13.93 1.24
C VAL A 308 -7.25 -14.27 2.11
N ALA A 309 -7.23 -15.48 2.68
CA ALA A 309 -6.14 -15.92 3.53
C ALA A 309 -4.81 -16.07 2.76
N ILE A 310 -4.84 -16.79 1.64
CA ILE A 310 -3.66 -17.04 0.78
C ILE A 310 -3.10 -15.71 0.26
N THR A 311 -3.98 -14.80 -0.15
CA THR A 311 -3.60 -13.51 -0.73
C THR A 311 -3.04 -12.56 0.34
N SER A 312 -3.59 -12.56 1.55
CA SER A 312 -3.02 -11.83 2.68
C SER A 312 -1.59 -12.30 3.00
N ILE A 313 -1.37 -13.61 3.13
CA ILE A 313 -0.05 -14.20 3.39
C ILE A 313 0.93 -13.85 2.28
N SER A 314 0.50 -13.91 1.03
CA SER A 314 1.31 -13.56 -0.15
C SER A 314 1.82 -12.11 -0.08
N VAL A 315 0.91 -11.15 0.16
CA VAL A 315 1.27 -9.73 0.23
C VAL A 315 2.16 -9.45 1.44
N MET A 316 1.85 -10.04 2.61
CA MET A 316 2.70 -9.93 3.80
C MET A 316 4.12 -10.46 3.53
N ASN A 317 4.25 -11.58 2.83
CA ASN A 317 5.54 -12.14 2.44
C ASN A 317 6.30 -11.20 1.49
N ALA A 318 5.62 -10.61 0.51
CA ALA A 318 6.20 -9.64 -0.41
C ALA A 318 6.69 -8.37 0.33
N LEU A 319 5.90 -7.85 1.27
CA LEU A 319 6.27 -6.72 2.12
C LEU A 319 7.50 -7.03 2.98
N LEU A 320 7.57 -8.23 3.56
CA LEU A 320 8.72 -8.65 4.38
C LEU A 320 10.00 -8.76 3.54
N ILE A 321 9.94 -9.38 2.35
CA ILE A 321 11.11 -9.52 1.47
C ILE A 321 11.57 -8.16 0.94
N SER A 322 10.65 -7.38 0.35
CA SER A 322 10.96 -6.08 -0.24
C SER A 322 11.43 -5.10 0.83
N GLY A 323 10.70 -5.01 1.94
CA GLY A 323 11.07 -4.15 3.06
C GLY A 323 12.40 -4.52 3.69
N ALA A 324 12.73 -5.81 3.84
CA ALA A 324 13.99 -6.20 4.46
C ALA A 324 15.17 -5.81 3.56
N ARG A 325 15.02 -5.91 2.24
CA ARG A 325 16.02 -5.44 1.27
C ARG A 325 16.16 -3.93 1.26
N THR A 326 15.06 -3.18 1.28
CA THR A 326 15.10 -1.71 1.37
C THR A 326 15.73 -1.25 2.69
N THR A 327 15.40 -1.91 3.80
CA THR A 327 15.97 -1.62 5.13
C THR A 327 17.46 -1.89 5.15
N TYR A 328 17.90 -3.03 4.60
CA TYR A 328 19.31 -3.36 4.42
C TYR A 328 20.06 -2.31 3.56
N ALA A 329 19.48 -1.91 2.42
CA ALA A 329 20.08 -0.92 1.53
C ALA A 329 20.21 0.45 2.22
N ALA A 330 19.15 0.91 2.88
CA ALA A 330 19.16 2.16 3.65
C ALA A 330 20.17 2.11 4.81
N ALA A 331 20.29 0.96 5.47
CA ALA A 331 21.26 0.74 6.53
C ALA A 331 22.72 0.80 6.05
N ARG A 332 22.99 0.47 4.77
CA ARG A 332 24.31 0.62 4.15
C ARG A 332 24.67 2.05 3.78
N ASP A 333 23.67 2.89 3.55
CA ASP A 333 23.84 4.33 3.28
C ASP A 333 24.17 5.14 4.55
N LEU A 334 24.14 4.50 5.73
CA LEU A 334 24.48 5.13 7.00
C LEU A 334 26.00 5.17 7.23
N PRO A 335 26.56 6.27 7.78
CA PRO A 335 27.98 6.38 8.09
C PRO A 335 28.49 5.35 9.10
N ARG A 336 27.61 4.82 9.96
CA ARG A 336 27.92 3.79 10.95
C ARG A 336 27.39 2.45 10.46
N ARG A 337 28.25 1.42 10.46
CA ARG A 337 27.84 0.05 10.17
C ARG A 337 26.85 -0.41 11.24
N THR A 338 25.60 -0.63 10.84
CA THR A 338 24.55 -1.19 11.71
C THR A 338 24.40 -2.69 11.44
N ALA A 339 23.91 -3.45 12.42
CA ALA A 339 23.61 -4.87 12.20
C ALA A 339 22.53 -5.10 11.12
N LEU A 340 21.68 -4.10 10.85
CA LEU A 340 20.68 -4.12 9.77
C LEU A 340 21.32 -4.21 8.37
N ALA A 341 22.56 -3.74 8.23
CA ALA A 341 23.35 -3.84 7.00
C ALA A 341 24.06 -5.20 6.82
N ALA A 342 23.72 -6.22 7.64
CA ALA A 342 24.26 -7.57 7.49
C ALA A 342 23.53 -8.35 6.38
N TRP A 343 24.31 -8.99 5.50
CA TRP A 343 23.82 -9.86 4.44
C TRP A 343 24.32 -11.29 4.68
N ASP A 344 23.45 -12.29 4.51
CA ASP A 344 23.81 -13.71 4.51
C ASP A 344 23.93 -14.20 3.04
N PRO A 345 25.15 -14.44 2.53
CA PRO A 345 25.35 -14.90 1.16
C PRO A 345 24.83 -16.31 0.92
N SER A 346 24.82 -17.18 1.94
CA SER A 346 24.41 -18.58 1.79
C SER A 346 22.90 -18.71 1.58
N ARG A 347 22.13 -17.79 2.17
CA ARG A 347 20.67 -17.75 2.08
C ARG A 347 20.15 -16.67 1.13
N GLY A 348 20.99 -15.71 0.72
CA GLY A 348 20.62 -14.61 -0.15
C GLY A 348 19.64 -13.61 0.49
N ILE A 349 19.72 -13.42 1.81
CA ILE A 349 18.81 -12.57 2.58
C ILE A 349 19.57 -11.66 3.57
N PRO A 350 18.96 -10.53 4.01
CA PRO A 350 19.44 -9.76 5.16
C PRO A 350 18.72 -10.19 6.45
N PRO A 351 19.24 -11.18 7.22
CA PRO A 351 18.48 -11.84 8.28
C PRO A 351 18.08 -10.88 9.42
N VAL A 352 18.96 -9.95 9.78
CA VAL A 352 18.67 -8.97 10.85
C VAL A 352 17.55 -8.02 10.43
N SER A 353 17.50 -7.62 9.16
CA SER A 353 16.42 -6.77 8.65
C SER A 353 15.08 -7.52 8.60
N VAL A 354 15.07 -8.81 8.25
CA VAL A 354 13.88 -9.67 8.32
C VAL A 354 13.35 -9.75 9.76
N ILE A 355 14.24 -10.02 10.72
CA ILE A 355 13.87 -10.10 12.15
C ILE A 355 13.36 -8.76 12.65
N ALA A 356 14.03 -7.66 12.34
CA ALA A 356 13.65 -6.33 12.80
C ALA A 356 12.25 -5.93 12.28
N MET A 357 11.98 -6.16 10.99
CA MET A 357 10.65 -5.91 10.43
C MET A 357 9.58 -6.79 11.08
N GLY A 358 9.86 -8.08 11.24
CA GLY A 358 8.95 -9.01 11.90
C GLY A 358 8.66 -8.60 13.34
N ALA A 359 9.67 -8.18 14.09
CA ALA A 359 9.53 -7.71 15.46
C ALA A 359 8.68 -6.44 15.56
N VAL A 360 8.89 -5.46 14.68
CA VAL A 360 8.06 -4.25 14.63
C VAL A 360 6.61 -4.61 14.26
N ALA A 361 6.40 -5.48 13.26
CA ALA A 361 5.06 -5.92 12.88
C ALA A 361 4.33 -6.66 14.04
N LEU A 362 5.04 -7.52 14.78
CA LEU A 362 4.48 -8.18 15.97
C LEU A 362 4.17 -7.20 17.10
N ALA A 363 5.03 -6.20 17.33
CA ALA A 363 4.75 -5.15 18.31
C ALA A 363 3.50 -4.34 17.94
N LEU A 364 3.30 -4.07 16.64
CA LEU A 364 2.10 -3.43 16.12
C LEU A 364 0.85 -4.31 16.25
N VAL A 365 0.97 -5.64 16.08
CA VAL A 365 -0.13 -6.58 16.43
C VAL A 365 -0.46 -6.49 17.92
N GLY A 366 0.54 -6.42 18.80
CA GLY A 366 0.34 -6.19 20.24
C GLY A 366 -0.42 -4.89 20.52
N LEU A 367 -0.05 -3.79 19.87
CA LEU A 367 -0.74 -2.51 19.96
C LEU A 367 -2.20 -2.59 19.46
N GLY A 368 -2.43 -3.23 18.32
CA GLY A 368 -3.76 -3.46 17.76
C GLY A 368 -4.65 -4.35 18.64
N THR A 369 -4.02 -5.25 19.42
CA THR A 369 -4.72 -6.09 20.39
C THR A 369 -5.17 -5.28 21.60
N ALA A 370 -4.32 -4.39 22.11
CA ALA A 370 -4.62 -3.54 23.27
C ALA A 370 -5.80 -2.58 23.02
N THR A 371 -5.98 -2.14 21.77
CA THR A 371 -7.04 -1.22 21.34
C THR A 371 -8.34 -1.93 20.93
N ARG A 372 -8.36 -3.26 20.87
CA ARG A 372 -9.51 -4.11 20.45
C ARG A 372 -10.04 -3.81 19.03
N GLY A 373 -9.25 -3.12 18.22
CA GLY A 373 -9.58 -2.73 16.85
C GLY A 373 -8.35 -2.81 15.96
N GLY A 374 -7.77 -4.01 15.84
CA GLY A 374 -6.46 -4.23 15.24
C GLY A 374 -6.29 -3.60 13.85
N PHE A 375 -7.20 -3.91 12.92
CA PHE A 375 -7.19 -3.33 11.58
C PHE A 375 -7.24 -1.80 11.60
N ALA A 376 -8.25 -1.21 12.27
CA ALA A 376 -8.45 0.24 12.32
C ALA A 376 -7.23 0.93 12.93
N THR A 377 -6.66 0.37 14.00
CA THR A 377 -5.46 0.89 14.67
C THR A 377 -4.25 0.92 13.73
N MET A 378 -4.12 -0.07 12.83
CA MET A 378 -3.04 -0.07 11.85
C MET A 378 -3.26 0.98 10.77
N VAL A 379 -4.50 1.16 10.30
CA VAL A 379 -4.87 2.26 9.38
C VAL A 379 -4.51 3.61 10.00
N ASP A 380 -4.93 3.80 11.24
CA ASP A 380 -4.70 4.98 12.04
C ASP A 380 -3.22 5.30 12.22
N TYR A 381 -2.42 4.27 12.47
CA TYR A 381 -0.98 4.35 12.64
C TYR A 381 -0.25 4.74 11.34
N LEU A 382 -0.61 4.13 10.21
CA LEU A 382 0.14 4.28 8.95
C LEU A 382 -0.33 5.47 8.10
N SER A 383 -1.63 5.80 8.13
CA SER A 383 -2.24 6.72 7.15
C SER A 383 -1.60 8.10 7.12
N PRO A 384 -1.38 8.80 8.26
CA PRO A 384 -0.77 10.14 8.22
C PRO A 384 0.61 10.12 7.58
N VAL A 385 1.44 9.12 7.92
CA VAL A 385 2.79 9.01 7.39
C VAL A 385 2.76 8.67 5.89
N TYR A 386 1.87 7.78 5.47
CA TYR A 386 1.68 7.44 4.07
C TYR A 386 1.25 8.64 3.22
N TRP A 387 0.23 9.38 3.68
CA TRP A 387 -0.28 10.56 2.98
C TRP A 387 0.73 11.71 2.92
N PHE A 388 1.52 11.90 3.99
CA PHE A 388 2.61 12.87 4.00
C PHE A 388 3.62 12.60 2.88
N PHE A 389 4.05 11.34 2.71
CA PHE A 389 5.01 11.01 1.67
C PHE A 389 4.40 11.00 0.26
N LEU A 390 3.14 10.57 0.08
CA LEU A 390 2.47 10.71 -1.21
C LEU A 390 2.30 12.16 -1.65
N MET A 391 1.98 13.06 -0.70
CA MET A 391 1.93 14.50 -0.95
C MET A 391 3.29 15.02 -1.44
N LEU A 392 4.39 14.59 -0.80
CA LEU A 392 5.74 14.95 -1.20
C LEU A 392 6.13 14.37 -2.58
N SER A 393 5.76 13.12 -2.87
CA SER A 393 5.97 12.48 -4.18
C SER A 393 5.19 13.20 -5.28
N GLY A 394 3.95 13.62 -5.02
CA GLY A 394 3.18 14.48 -5.93
C GLY A 394 3.88 15.82 -6.18
N GLY A 395 4.37 16.46 -5.11
CA GLY A 395 5.16 17.69 -5.20
C GLY A 395 6.48 17.51 -5.97
N ALA A 396 7.07 16.32 -5.95
CA ALA A 396 8.32 16.03 -6.63
C ALA A 396 8.19 16.21 -8.15
N VAL A 397 7.02 15.94 -8.74
CA VAL A 397 6.77 16.22 -10.17
C VAL A 397 6.96 17.70 -10.48
N ILE A 398 6.38 18.57 -9.66
CA ILE A 398 6.44 20.03 -9.82
C ILE A 398 7.88 20.51 -9.61
N VAL A 399 8.51 20.08 -8.51
CA VAL A 399 9.89 20.48 -8.16
C VAL A 399 10.89 20.03 -9.23
N LEU A 400 10.79 18.79 -9.74
CA LEU A 400 11.72 18.26 -10.73
C LEU A 400 11.52 18.87 -12.12
N ARG A 401 10.32 19.34 -12.46
CA ARG A 401 10.11 20.16 -13.67
C ARG A 401 10.83 21.50 -13.60
N TRP A 402 10.94 22.09 -12.41
CA TRP A 402 11.66 23.35 -12.22
C TRP A 402 13.17 23.16 -12.09
N ARG A 403 13.61 22.16 -11.32
CA ARG A 403 15.05 21.90 -11.08
C ARG A 403 15.75 21.24 -12.26
N LEU A 404 15.05 20.39 -13.01
CA LEU A 404 15.61 19.62 -14.13
C LEU A 404 14.75 19.82 -15.41
N PRO A 405 14.63 21.04 -15.94
CA PRO A 405 13.73 21.32 -17.07
C PRO A 405 14.14 20.54 -18.33
N GLY A 406 15.45 20.35 -18.57
CA GLY A 406 15.99 19.62 -19.73
C GLY A 406 15.93 18.09 -19.65
N ALA A 407 15.49 17.51 -18.52
CA ALA A 407 15.44 16.05 -18.40
C ALA A 407 14.42 15.44 -19.40
N PRO A 408 14.78 14.36 -20.10
CA PRO A 408 13.86 13.70 -21.03
C PRO A 408 12.68 13.09 -20.27
N ARG A 409 11.46 13.46 -20.67
CA ARG A 409 10.20 12.98 -20.08
C ARG A 409 9.38 12.26 -21.14
N PRO A 410 9.51 10.93 -21.27
CA PRO A 410 8.81 10.14 -22.28
C PRO A 410 7.28 10.21 -22.12
N PHE A 411 6.81 10.32 -20.88
CA PHE A 411 5.45 10.66 -20.54
C PHE A 411 5.43 11.96 -19.73
N ARG A 412 4.43 12.79 -19.99
CA ARG A 412 4.19 14.03 -19.26
C ARG A 412 2.74 14.00 -18.76
N VAL A 413 2.55 14.24 -17.47
CA VAL A 413 1.22 14.36 -16.88
C VAL A 413 0.43 15.45 -17.63
N PRO A 414 -0.78 15.15 -18.11
CA PRO A 414 -1.60 16.13 -18.81
C PRO A 414 -2.09 17.22 -17.85
N LEU A 415 -2.59 18.33 -18.42
CA LEU A 415 -3.15 19.46 -17.66
C LEU A 415 -2.20 19.99 -16.56
N PHE A 416 -0.88 19.93 -16.78
CA PHE A 416 0.08 20.44 -15.81
C PHE A 416 -0.07 21.97 -15.64
N PRO A 417 -0.06 22.51 -14.40
CA PRO A 417 0.17 21.85 -13.12
C PRO A 417 -1.10 21.39 -12.37
N LEU A 418 -2.29 21.51 -12.97
CA LEU A 418 -3.58 21.24 -12.31
C LEU A 418 -3.67 19.82 -11.73
N LEU A 419 -3.34 18.78 -12.51
CA LEU A 419 -3.44 17.40 -12.01
C LEU A 419 -2.47 17.09 -10.86
N PRO A 420 -1.17 17.45 -10.93
CA PRO A 420 -0.28 17.34 -9.77
C PRO A 420 -0.75 18.14 -8.56
N LEU A 421 -1.25 19.37 -8.74
CA LEU A 421 -1.77 20.18 -7.63
C LEU A 421 -3.01 19.54 -7.00
N LEU A 422 -3.90 18.97 -7.80
CA LEU A 422 -5.06 18.23 -7.32
C LEU A 422 -4.62 17.01 -6.50
N PHE A 423 -3.66 16.23 -6.99
CA PHE A 423 -3.13 15.08 -6.25
C PHE A 423 -2.45 15.47 -4.92
N VAL A 424 -1.63 16.53 -4.94
CA VAL A 424 -1.01 17.10 -3.74
C VAL A 424 -2.08 17.60 -2.77
N GLY A 425 -3.10 18.31 -3.25
CA GLY A 425 -4.21 18.82 -2.45
C GLY A 425 -5.04 17.70 -1.81
N CYS A 426 -5.36 16.65 -2.57
CA CYS A 426 -6.05 15.48 -2.05
C CYS A 426 -5.21 14.75 -0.99
N SER A 427 -3.91 14.56 -1.24
CA SER A 427 -3.00 13.94 -0.27
C SER A 427 -2.86 14.79 1.01
N ALA A 428 -2.83 16.11 0.88
CA ALA A 428 -2.81 17.04 2.01
C ALA A 428 -4.13 17.02 2.80
N TYR A 429 -5.28 16.94 2.13
CA TYR A 429 -6.57 16.80 2.78
C TYR A 429 -6.68 15.46 3.53
N LEU A 430 -6.24 14.36 2.92
CA LEU A 430 -6.23 13.05 3.57
C LEU A 430 -5.26 13.01 4.75
N LEU A 431 -4.09 13.63 4.64
CA LEU A 431 -3.17 13.82 5.76
C LEU A 431 -3.84 14.58 6.92
N TRP A 432 -4.48 15.71 6.61
CA TRP A 432 -5.20 16.50 7.60
C TRP A 432 -6.33 15.69 8.25
N SER A 433 -7.15 15.03 7.44
CA SER A 433 -8.25 14.16 7.91
C SER A 433 -7.72 13.03 8.79
N SER A 434 -6.63 12.37 8.39
CA SER A 434 -6.00 11.33 9.22
C SER A 434 -5.47 11.89 10.54
N ILE A 435 -5.02 13.14 10.62
CA ILE A 435 -4.55 13.72 11.90
C ILE A 435 -5.74 14.11 12.78
N THR A 436 -6.78 14.71 12.21
CA THR A 436 -7.93 15.22 12.98
C THR A 436 -8.84 14.12 13.50
N TYR A 437 -9.01 13.04 12.73
CA TYR A 437 -9.94 11.97 13.09
C TYR A 437 -9.33 10.91 14.02
N VAL A 438 -8.02 10.66 13.91
CA VAL A 438 -7.43 9.42 14.43
C VAL A 438 -6.91 9.53 15.88
N LYS A 439 -6.96 10.72 16.49
CA LYS A 439 -6.55 11.00 17.89
C LYS A 439 -5.23 10.29 18.29
N ALA A 440 -5.29 9.10 18.89
CA ALA A 440 -4.13 8.42 19.47
C ALA A 440 -3.25 7.65 18.47
N GLY A 441 -3.82 6.95 17.48
CA GLY A 441 -3.03 6.08 16.58
C GLY A 441 -2.07 6.86 15.66
N ALA A 442 -2.54 8.00 15.15
CA ALA A 442 -1.79 8.91 14.29
C ALA A 442 -0.62 9.54 15.05
N VAL A 443 -0.81 9.84 16.34
CA VAL A 443 0.25 10.38 17.20
C VAL A 443 1.39 9.37 17.34
N VAL A 444 1.09 8.07 17.49
CA VAL A 444 2.13 7.03 17.56
C VAL A 444 2.90 6.94 16.24
N GLY A 445 2.21 6.91 15.10
CA GLY A 445 2.85 6.86 13.78
C GLY A 445 3.74 8.08 13.51
N LEU A 446 3.24 9.28 13.81
CA LEU A 446 3.99 10.53 13.66
C LEU A 446 5.15 10.62 14.67
N ALA A 447 4.99 10.11 15.90
CA ALA A 447 6.07 10.05 16.88
C ALA A 447 7.20 9.13 16.42
N VAL A 448 6.88 7.97 15.84
CA VAL A 448 7.87 7.06 15.23
C VAL A 448 8.58 7.73 14.05
N LEU A 449 7.86 8.49 13.21
CA LEU A 449 8.46 9.26 12.14
C LEU A 449 9.39 10.37 12.68
N ALA A 450 8.94 11.12 13.69
CA ALA A 450 9.70 12.18 14.33
C ALA A 450 10.97 11.63 15.01
N LEU A 451 10.89 10.47 15.65
CA LEU A 451 12.04 9.76 16.19
C LEU A 451 13.05 9.44 15.08
N GLY A 452 12.59 8.93 13.93
CA GLY A 452 13.44 8.72 12.76
C GLY A 452 14.09 10.00 12.26
N ALA A 453 13.33 11.09 12.17
CA ALA A 453 13.85 12.40 11.78
C ALA A 453 14.98 12.87 12.73
N LEU A 454 14.78 12.75 14.04
CA LEU A 454 15.77 13.10 15.06
C LEU A 454 17.02 12.23 14.98
N LEU A 455 16.87 10.90 14.85
CA LEU A 455 17.98 9.95 14.80
C LEU A 455 18.79 10.07 13.50
N LEU A 456 18.14 10.35 12.37
CA LEU A 456 18.78 10.40 11.05
C LEU A 456 19.32 11.79 10.68
N TRP A 457 18.84 12.86 11.33
CA TRP A 457 19.28 14.23 11.06
C TRP A 457 20.81 14.39 11.15
N PRO A 458 21.50 13.96 12.22
CA PRO A 458 22.96 14.07 12.31
C PRO A 458 23.68 13.24 11.23
N LEU A 459 23.16 12.06 10.92
CA LEU A 459 23.76 11.10 9.98
C LEU A 459 23.65 11.57 8.52
N SER A 460 22.66 12.40 8.22
CA SER A 460 22.47 12.98 6.88
C SER A 460 23.49 14.05 6.50
N ARG A 461 24.10 14.71 7.52
CA ARG A 461 25.10 15.78 7.34
C ARG A 461 26.51 15.25 7.16
N SER A 462 26.77 14.04 7.65
CA SER A 462 28.02 13.34 7.38
C SER A 462 28.00 12.87 5.91
N GLY A 463 28.84 13.49 5.08
CA GLY A 463 29.06 13.05 3.70
C GLY A 463 29.40 11.54 3.64
N PRO A 464 29.24 10.88 2.47
CA PRO A 464 29.65 9.49 2.35
C PRO A 464 31.12 9.39 2.77
N THR A 465 31.41 8.67 3.85
CA THR A 465 32.77 8.19 4.11
C THR A 465 33.08 7.25 2.95
N ALA A 466 33.94 7.70 2.03
CA ALA A 466 34.47 6.87 0.97
C ALA A 466 34.99 5.57 1.60
N ALA A 467 34.42 4.44 1.20
CA ALA A 467 34.86 3.11 1.55
C ALA A 467 34.95 2.29 0.27
#